data_AF-A0A3N5N9M5-F1
#
_entry.id   AF-A0A3N5N9M5-F1
#
_cell.length_a   1.000
_cell.length_b   1.000
_cell.length_c   1.000
_cell.angle_alpha   90.00
_cell.angle_beta   90.00
_cell.angle_gamma   90.00
#
_symmetry.space_group_name_H-M   'P 1'
#
loop_
_entity.id
_entity.type
_entity.pdbx_description
1 polymer ?
#
loop_
_entity_poly.entity_id
_entity_poly.type
_entity_poly.pdbx_seq_one_letter_code
_entity_poly.pdbx_strand_id
1 'polypeptide(L)' 'MRITLADLPPRDLLNLSSAQKSMVVTAVCQGLITLREACERCRLSFDEYLSWHRSVAEPASEEGR' A
#
# COMPACT_ATOMS: atom_id res chain seq x y z
N MET A 1 7.71 3.42 -11.64
CA MET A 1 7.77 4.46 -10.59
C MET A 1 8.71 4.01 -9.50
N ARG A 2 9.67 4.85 -9.09
CA ARG A 2 10.51 4.60 -7.92
C ARG A 2 9.91 5.39 -6.77
N ILE A 3 9.53 4.72 -5.70
CA ILE A 3 9.09 5.38 -4.47
C ILE A 3 10.28 5.42 -3.53
N THR A 4 10.34 6.43 -2.67
CA THR A 4 11.37 6.53 -1.64
C THR A 4 10.73 6.64 -0.26
N LEU A 5 11.51 6.45 0.81
CA LEU A 5 11.02 6.63 2.18
C LEU A 5 10.44 8.04 2.42
N ALA A 6 10.89 9.04 1.66
CA ALA A 6 10.39 10.41 1.72
C ALA A 6 9.00 10.57 1.08
N ASP A 7 8.62 9.70 0.15
CA ASP A 7 7.30 9.69 -0.48
C ASP A 7 6.25 8.99 0.40
N LEU A 8 6.66 8.29 1.46
CA LEU A 8 5.74 7.56 2.31
C LEU A 8 4.82 8.50 3.08
N PRO A 9 3.53 8.15 3.22
CA PRO A 9 2.62 8.94 4.04
C PRO A 9 3.15 9.03 5.49
N PRO A 10 2.93 10.18 6.16
CA PRO A 10 3.31 10.34 7.55
C PRO A 10 2.53 9.35 8.45
N ARG A 11 3.12 9.02 9.61
CA ARG A 11 2.50 8.20 10.66
C ARG A 11 1.18 8.89 11.07
N ASP A 12 0.06 8.16 11.13
CA ASP A 12 -1.32 8.63 11.42
C ASP A 12 -2.20 9.12 10.26
N LEU A 13 -1.91 8.77 9.00
CA LEU A 13 -2.86 9.05 7.90
C LEU A 13 -3.99 8.01 7.84
N LEU A 14 -5.19 8.38 8.30
CA LEU A 14 -6.38 7.51 8.27
C LEU A 14 -7.04 7.40 6.88
N ASN A 15 -6.91 8.43 6.04
CA ASN A 15 -7.58 8.52 4.74
C ASN A 15 -6.60 8.39 3.57
N LEU A 16 -6.00 7.21 3.43
CA LEU A 16 -5.10 6.94 2.32
C LEU A 16 -5.86 6.81 1.01
N SER A 17 -5.51 7.64 0.03
CA SER A 17 -6.04 7.55 -1.34
C SER A 17 -5.50 6.30 -2.05
N SER A 18 -6.18 5.84 -3.11
CA SER A 18 -5.77 4.64 -3.87
C SER A 18 -4.30 4.68 -4.34
N ALA A 19 -3.79 5.86 -4.70
CA ALA A 19 -2.39 6.05 -5.06
C ALA A 19 -1.43 5.82 -3.87
N GLN A 20 -1.78 6.32 -2.68
CA GLN A 20 -0.96 6.15 -1.47
C GLN A 20 -0.96 4.71 -0.99
N LYS A 21 -2.09 4.00 -1.12
CA LYS A 21 -2.17 2.56 -0.85
C LYS A 21 -1.20 1.78 -1.75
N SER A 22 -1.18 2.09 -3.05
CA SER A 22 -0.23 1.51 -4.01
C SER A 22 1.22 1.82 -3.66
N MET A 23 1.51 3.04 -3.22
CA MET A 23 2.85 3.40 -2.72
C MET A 23 3.25 2.58 -1.49
N VAL A 24 2.38 2.42 -0.49
CA VAL A 24 2.68 1.63 0.72
C VAL A 24 2.93 0.17 0.37
N VAL A 25 2.09 -0.44 -0.47
CA VAL A 25 2.27 -1.82 -0.96
C VAL A 25 3.60 -1.96 -1.72
N THR A 26 3.89 -1.01 -2.61
CA THR A 26 5.13 -0.98 -3.38
C THR A 26 6.35 -0.84 -2.46
N ALA A 27 6.26 -0.09 -1.37
CA ALA A 27 7.34 0.09 -0.38
C ALA A 27 7.70 -1.22 0.32
N VAL A 28 6.67 -1.95 0.74
CA VAL A 28 6.81 -3.24 1.39
C VAL A 28 7.37 -4.26 0.41
N CYS A 29 6.86 -4.31 -0.83
CA CYS A 29 7.37 -5.20 -1.87
C CYS A 29 8.83 -4.88 -2.27
N GLN A 30 9.23 -3.62 -2.25
CA GLN A 30 10.63 -3.22 -2.49
C GLN A 30 11.55 -3.45 -1.28
N GLY A 31 10.99 -3.82 -0.11
CA GLY A 31 11.77 -4.00 1.12
C GLY A 31 12.23 -2.68 1.76
N LEU A 32 11.60 -1.55 1.42
CA LEU A 32 11.90 -0.24 2.03
C LEU A 32 11.39 -0.14 3.47
N ILE A 33 10.22 -0.75 3.74
CA ILE A 33 9.62 -0.84 5.07
C ILE A 33 9.07 -2.26 5.27
N THR A 34 8.97 -2.70 6.52
CA THR A 34 8.32 -3.97 6.83
C THR A 34 6.79 -3.84 6.81
N LEU A 35 6.10 -4.96 6.62
CA LEU A 35 4.64 -4.99 6.69
C LEU A 35 4.12 -4.52 8.06
N ARG A 36 4.81 -4.87 9.15
CA ARG A 36 4.49 -4.40 10.50
C ARG A 36 4.60 -2.88 10.62
N GLU A 37 5.67 -2.29 10.10
CA GLU A 37 5.82 -0.83 10.08
C GLU A 37 4.74 -0.15 9.24
N ALA A 38 4.35 -0.73 8.10
CA ALA A 38 3.25 -0.23 7.30
C ALA A 38 1.93 -0.21 8.09
N CYS A 39 1.59 -1.34 8.74
CA CYS A 39 0.41 -1.46 9.61
C CYS A 39 0.42 -0.44 10.76
N GLU A 40 1.54 -0.28 11.47
CA GLU A 40 1.65 0.70 12.54
C GLU A 40 1.54 2.15 12.04
N ARG A 41 2.16 2.45 10.89
CA ARG A 41 2.24 3.80 10.35
C ARG A 41 0.90 4.29 9.82
N CYS A 42 0.16 3.39 9.19
CA CYS A 42 -1.11 3.69 8.56
C CYS A 42 -2.31 3.17 9.39
N ARG A 43 -2.06 2.73 10.64
CA ARG A 43 -3.04 2.25 11.64
C ARG A 43 -4.07 1.27 11.05
N LEU A 44 -3.59 0.38 10.20
CA LEU A 44 -4.40 -0.65 9.54
C LEU A 44 -4.00 -2.04 10.02
N SER A 45 -4.94 -2.96 9.85
CA SER A 45 -4.73 -4.37 10.12
C SER A 45 -4.00 -5.07 8.96
N PHE A 46 -3.44 -6.25 9.24
CA PHE A 46 -2.84 -7.12 8.22
C PHE A 46 -3.81 -7.43 7.07
N ASP A 47 -5.08 -7.63 7.39
CA ASP A 47 -6.14 -7.94 6.42
C ASP A 47 -6.43 -6.77 5.47
N GLU A 48 -6.47 -5.54 5.99
CA GLU A 48 -6.61 -4.33 5.17
C GLU A 48 -5.43 -4.15 4.20
N TYR A 49 -4.22 -4.48 4.66
CA TYR A 49 -3.04 -4.44 3.80
C TYR A 49 -3.16 -5.47 2.67
N LEU A 50 -3.60 -6.69 2.97
CA LEU A 50 -3.86 -7.73 1.97
C LEU A 50 -4.90 -7.29 0.93
N SER A 51 -5.96 -6.60 1.38
CA SER A 51 -6.95 -6.00 0.48
C SER A 51 -6.29 -5.02 -0.49
N TRP A 52 -5.42 -4.12 0.01
CA TRP A 52 -4.72 -3.17 -0.85
C TRP A 52 -3.72 -3.85 -1.77
N HIS A 53 -2.99 -4.85 -1.28
CA HIS A 53 -2.06 -5.63 -2.08
C HIS A 53 -2.77 -6.31 -3.25
N ARG A 54 -3.95 -6.92 -3.01
CA ARG A 54 -4.76 -7.52 -4.06
C ARG A 54 -5.28 -6.48 -5.05
N SER A 55 -5.80 -5.34 -4.57
CA SER A 55 -6.26 -4.25 -5.45
C SER A 55 -5.15 -3.65 -6.33
N VAL A 56 -3.89 -3.73 -5.90
CA VAL A 56 -2.73 -3.27 -6.67
C VAL A 56 -2.19 -4.36 -7.60
N ALA A 57 -2.27 -5.63 -7.19
CA ALA A 57 -1.81 -6.79 -7.96
C ALA A 57 -2.77 -7.20 -9.09
N GLU A 58 -4.06 -6.85 -8.99
CA GLU A 58 -5.03 -6.95 -10.08
C GLU A 58 -5.21 -5.58 -10.76
N PRO A 59 -4.36 -5.20 -11.74
CA PRO A 59 -4.78 -4.23 -12.73
C PRO A 59 -5.82 -4.95 -13.58
N ALA A 60 -7.10 -4.78 -13.23
CA ALA A 60 -8.29 -5.28 -13.93
C ALA A 60 -7.98 -6.12 -15.17
N SER A 61 -8.12 -7.44 -15.05
CA SER A 61 -8.55 -8.23 -16.20
C SER A 61 -9.98 -7.82 -16.50
N GLU A 62 -10.14 -6.70 -17.19
CA GLU A 62 -11.36 -6.35 -17.92
C GLU A 62 -11.25 -7.01 -19.29
N GLU A 63 -11.77 -8.23 -19.43
CA GLU A 63 -12.53 -8.63 -20.61
C GLU A 63 -13.38 -9.83 -20.27
N GLY A 64 -14.69 -9.60 -20.31
CA GLY A 64 -15.74 -10.50 -19.86
C GLY A 64 -17.09 -9.80 -19.91
N ARG A 65 -17.33 -8.99 -20.95
CA ARG A 65 -18.68 -8.60 -21.35
C ARG A 65 -18.81 -8.37 -22.85
#